data_AF-A0A7I9ZVC1-F1
#
_entry.id   AF-A0A7I9ZVC1-F1
#
_cell.length_a   1.000
_cell.length_b   1.000
_cell.length_c   1.000
_cell.angle_alpha   90.00
_cell.angle_beta   90.00
_cell.angle_gamma   90.00
#
_symmetry.space_group_name_H-M   'P 1'
#
loop_
_entity.id
_entity.type
_entity.pdbx_description
1 polymer ?
#
loop_
_entity_poly.entity_id
_entity_poly.type
_entity_poly.pdbx_seq_one_letter_code
_entity_poly.pdbx_strand_id
1 'polypeptide(L)'
;MVEPLSVNTDGVRSLAEVHTAVATGLGALAAGTPGPAGVAASHGPIAHGVGTALSAALGSRTGAMNVTRTSGAQISELLHQAAVAYERGDERGAQEIRAAAEALAEPGAARPETD
;
A
#
# COMPACT_ATOMS: atom_id res chain seq x y z
N MET A 1 23.85 -11.03 15.89
CA MET A 1 23.75 -10.46 14.53
C MET A 1 22.70 -9.37 14.63
N VAL A 2 23.11 -8.11 14.66
CA VAL A 2 22.16 -6.98 14.66
C VAL A 2 22.02 -6.61 13.19
N GLU A 3 20.92 -7.05 12.58
CA GLU A 3 20.53 -6.58 11.26
C GLU A 3 20.43 -5.04 11.34
N PRO A 4 21.03 -4.27 10.42
CA PRO A 4 20.81 -2.82 10.42
C PRO A 4 19.31 -2.55 10.29
N LEU A 5 18.77 -1.84 11.27
CA LEU A 5 17.34 -1.52 11.41
C LEU A 5 16.92 -0.39 10.44
N SER A 6 17.42 -0.44 9.20
CA SER A 6 17.09 0.54 8.16
C SER A 6 16.03 -0.02 7.23
N VAL A 7 14.95 0.72 7.01
CA VAL A 7 13.89 0.33 6.06
C VAL A 7 14.15 0.96 4.70
N ASN A 8 13.97 0.18 3.64
CA ASN A 8 13.97 0.68 2.28
C ASN A 8 12.63 1.36 1.96
N THR A 9 12.56 2.68 2.14
CA THR A 9 11.35 3.49 1.93
C THR A 9 10.88 3.49 0.47
N ASP A 10 11.80 3.42 -0.48
CA ASP A 10 11.49 3.31 -1.91
C ASP A 10 10.85 1.97 -2.25
N GLY A 11 11.30 0.89 -1.61
CA GLY A 11 10.66 -0.43 -1.70
C GLY A 11 9.22 -0.41 -1.17
N VAL A 12 8.99 0.28 -0.05
CA VAL A 12 7.64 0.43 0.54
C VAL A 12 6.72 1.23 -0.38
N ARG A 13 7.21 2.32 -0.98
CA ARG A 13 6.46 3.10 -1.98
C ARG A 13 6.12 2.29 -3.21
N SER A 14 7.09 1.56 -3.76
CA SER A 14 6.88 0.70 -4.93
C SER A 14 5.78 -0.33 -4.66
N LEU A 15 5.74 -0.92 -3.46
CA LEU A 15 4.68 -1.85 -3.09
C LEU A 15 3.30 -1.16 -3.01
N ALA A 16 3.23 0.08 -2.52
CA ALA A 16 2.01 0.87 -2.52
C ALA A 16 1.48 1.10 -3.96
N GLU A 17 2.36 1.45 -4.89
CA GLU A 17 2.03 1.64 -6.30
C GLU A 17 1.48 0.37 -6.95
N VAL A 18 2.06 -0.80 -6.65
CA VAL A 18 1.57 -2.10 -7.12
C VAL A 18 0.12 -2.33 -6.66
N HIS A 19 -0.17 -2.08 -5.38
CA HIS A 19 -1.51 -2.26 -4.84
C HIS A 19 -2.52 -1.27 -5.43
N THR A 20 -2.10 -0.03 -5.69
CA THR A 20 -2.92 0.96 -6.41
C THR A 20 -3.22 0.50 -7.84
N ALA A 21 -2.22 0.00 -8.58
CA ALA A 21 -2.40 -0.49 -9.94
C ALA A 21 -3.36 -1.68 -10.01
N VAL A 22 -3.26 -2.62 -9.06
CA VAL A 22 -4.18 -3.76 -8.95
C VAL A 22 -5.61 -3.29 -8.67
N ALA A 23 -5.79 -2.36 -7.73
CA ALA A 23 -7.12 -1.82 -7.40
C ALA A 23 -7.77 -1.13 -8.62
N THR A 24 -7.01 -0.29 -9.32
CA THR A 24 -7.45 0.38 -10.55
C THR A 24 -7.79 -0.63 -11.66
N GLY A 25 -6.92 -1.62 -11.89
CA GLY A 25 -7.13 -2.68 -12.88
C GLY A 25 -8.39 -3.50 -12.62
N LEU A 26 -8.66 -3.84 -11.35
CA LEU A 26 -9.90 -4.51 -10.94
C LEU A 26 -11.14 -3.62 -11.09
N GLY A 27 -11.00 -2.30 -10.98
CA GLY A 27 -12.05 -1.33 -11.32
C GLY A 27 -12.40 -1.38 -12.81
N ALA A 28 -11.38 -1.27 -13.68
CA ALA A 28 -11.55 -1.29 -15.12
C ALA A 28 -12.11 -2.63 -15.63
N LEU A 29 -11.62 -3.76 -15.10
CA LEU A 29 -12.11 -5.09 -15.48
C LEU A 29 -13.59 -5.29 -15.13
N ALA A 30 -14.02 -4.81 -13.96
CA ALA A 30 -15.41 -4.87 -13.55
C ALA A 30 -16.31 -4.02 -14.47
N ALA A 31 -15.84 -2.85 -14.92
CA ALA A 31 -16.59 -1.98 -15.84
C ALA A 31 -16.72 -2.57 -17.26
N GLY A 32 -15.76 -3.38 -17.70
CA GLY A 32 -15.71 -3.95 -19.05
C GLY A 32 -16.41 -5.30 -19.22
N THR A 33 -16.91 -5.94 -18.16
CA THR A 33 -17.44 -7.30 -18.27
C THR A 33 -18.92 -7.34 -18.67
N PRO A 34 -19.30 -8.09 -19.73
CA PRO A 34 -20.70 -8.24 -20.12
C PRO A 34 -21.55 -8.86 -19.01
N GLY A 35 -22.77 -8.35 -18.87
CA GLY A 35 -23.77 -8.87 -17.93
C GLY A 35 -24.52 -10.12 -18.43
N PRO A 36 -25.36 -10.72 -17.59
CA PRO A 36 -26.10 -11.95 -17.92
C PRO A 36 -27.20 -11.74 -18.98
N ALA A 37 -27.51 -10.48 -19.31
CA ALA A 37 -28.53 -10.10 -20.28
C ALA A 37 -28.32 -10.72 -21.68
N GLY A 38 -27.07 -10.94 -22.10
CA GLY A 38 -26.77 -11.56 -23.40
C GLY A 38 -27.22 -13.02 -23.50
N VAL A 39 -27.18 -13.77 -22.39
CA VAL A 39 -27.63 -15.17 -22.34
C VAL A 39 -29.16 -15.25 -22.36
N ALA A 40 -29.81 -14.37 -21.58
CA ALA A 40 -31.27 -14.27 -21.59
C ALA A 40 -31.82 -13.88 -22.97
N ALA A 41 -31.15 -12.94 -23.66
CA ALA A 41 -31.53 -12.49 -25.00
C ALA A 41 -31.40 -13.59 -26.08
N SER A 42 -30.51 -14.55 -25.91
CA SER A 42 -30.22 -15.57 -26.93
C SER A 42 -31.03 -16.86 -26.77
N HIS A 43 -31.42 -17.23 -25.54
CA HIS A 43 -32.01 -18.54 -25.25
C HIS A 43 -33.40 -18.48 -24.60
N GLY A 44 -33.89 -17.27 -24.28
CA GLY A 44 -35.24 -17.06 -23.76
C GLY A 44 -35.50 -17.77 -22.42
N PRO A 45 -36.76 -18.16 -22.12
CA PRO A 45 -37.15 -18.74 -20.84
C PRO A 45 -36.48 -20.09 -20.52
N ILE A 46 -36.08 -20.86 -21.53
CA ILE A 46 -35.46 -22.19 -21.34
C ILE A 46 -34.11 -22.06 -20.64
N ALA A 47 -33.39 -20.96 -20.84
CA ALA A 47 -32.13 -20.69 -20.17
C ALA A 47 -32.27 -20.04 -18.79
N HIS A 48 -33.47 -19.97 -18.20
CA HIS A 48 -33.68 -19.29 -16.93
C HIS A 48 -32.74 -19.80 -15.81
N GLY A 49 -32.59 -21.12 -15.66
CA GLY A 49 -31.65 -21.71 -14.69
C GLY A 49 -30.20 -21.30 -14.93
N VAL A 50 -29.76 -21.27 -16.20
CA VAL A 50 -28.42 -20.84 -16.60
C VAL A 50 -28.23 -19.34 -16.35
N GLY A 51 -29.24 -18.52 -16.65
CA GLY A 51 -29.23 -17.08 -16.39
C GLY A 51 -29.12 -16.76 -14.90
N THR A 52 -29.83 -17.50 -14.05
CA THR A 52 -29.76 -17.36 -12.58
C THR A 52 -28.39 -17.77 -12.05
N ALA A 53 -27.86 -18.92 -12.48
CA ALA A 53 -26.52 -19.37 -12.09
C ALA A 53 -25.43 -18.40 -12.54
N LEU A 54 -25.51 -17.89 -13.77
CA LEU A 54 -24.60 -16.89 -14.30
C LEU A 54 -24.69 -15.58 -13.53
N SER A 55 -25.89 -15.09 -13.23
CA SER A 55 -26.09 -13.87 -12.44
C SER A 55 -25.48 -13.98 -11.04
N ALA A 56 -25.67 -15.12 -10.37
CA ALA A 56 -25.07 -15.39 -9.06
C ALA A 56 -23.54 -15.45 -9.14
N ALA A 57 -22.98 -16.13 -10.14
CA ALA A 57 -21.54 -16.20 -10.37
C ALA A 57 -20.93 -14.83 -10.67
N LEU A 58 -21.58 -14.02 -11.51
CA LEU A 58 -21.17 -12.65 -11.82
C LEU A 58 -21.24 -11.75 -10.58
N GLY A 59 -22.29 -11.89 -9.76
CA GLY A 59 -22.42 -11.19 -8.49
C GLY A 59 -21.30 -11.54 -7.52
N SER A 60 -21.01 -12.83 -7.35
CA SER A 60 -19.90 -13.32 -6.51
C SER A 60 -18.55 -12.79 -7.00
N ARG A 61 -18.30 -12.82 -8.32
CA ARG A 61 -17.09 -12.27 -8.93
C ARG A 61 -16.95 -10.77 -8.63
N THR A 62 -17.99 -10.00 -8.86
CA THR A 62 -17.99 -8.55 -8.58
C THR A 62 -17.74 -8.26 -7.10
N GLY A 63 -18.34 -9.05 -6.20
CA GLY A 63 -18.10 -8.97 -4.77
C GLY A 63 -16.63 -9.19 -4.41
N ALA A 64 -16.02 -10.28 -4.91
CA ALA A 64 -14.62 -10.58 -4.69
C ALA A 64 -13.69 -9.48 -5.23
N MET A 65 -13.92 -9.01 -6.47
CA MET A 65 -13.16 -7.92 -7.08
C MET A 65 -13.25 -6.62 -6.27
N ASN A 66 -14.44 -6.29 -5.74
CA ASN A 66 -14.63 -5.12 -4.89
C ASN A 66 -13.88 -5.24 -3.57
N VAL A 67 -13.92 -6.40 -2.91
CA VAL A 67 -13.16 -6.64 -1.66
C VAL A 67 -11.67 -6.48 -1.93
N THR A 68 -11.13 -7.13 -2.97
CA THR A 68 -9.72 -7.02 -3.32
C THR A 68 -9.31 -5.58 -3.67
N ARG A 69 -10.16 -4.83 -4.38
CA ARG A 69 -9.92 -3.42 -4.68
C ARG A 69 -9.81 -2.59 -3.41
N THR A 70 -10.77 -2.73 -2.49
CA THR A 70 -10.79 -1.99 -1.22
C THR A 70 -9.57 -2.34 -0.37
N SER A 71 -9.25 -3.63 -0.24
CA SER A 71 -8.06 -4.07 0.49
C SER A 71 -6.77 -3.54 -0.14
N GLY A 72 -6.65 -3.57 -1.48
CA GLY A 72 -5.51 -3.01 -2.19
C GLY A 72 -5.34 -1.50 -1.92
N ALA A 73 -6.42 -0.73 -2.02
CA ALA A 73 -6.38 0.70 -1.71
C ALA A 73 -5.95 0.96 -0.24
N GLN A 74 -6.48 0.18 0.70
CA GLN A 74 -6.11 0.30 2.12
C GLN A 74 -4.64 -0.06 2.37
N ILE A 75 -4.14 -1.14 1.77
CA ILE A 75 -2.73 -1.54 1.88
C ILE A 75 -1.82 -0.46 1.29
N SER A 76 -2.16 0.08 0.13
CA SER A 76 -1.40 1.17 -0.50
C SER A 76 -1.31 2.40 0.42
N GLU A 77 -2.44 2.80 1.01
CA GLU A 77 -2.47 3.93 1.94
C GLU A 77 -1.59 3.68 3.17
N LEU A 78 -1.70 2.50 3.78
CA LEU A 78 -0.86 2.14 4.93
C LEU A 78 0.63 2.11 4.59
N LEU A 79 0.99 1.61 3.41
CA LEU A 79 2.38 1.60 2.95
C LEU A 79 2.90 3.02 2.69
N HIS A 80 2.08 3.89 2.10
CA HIS A 80 2.44 5.29 1.92
C HIS A 80 2.68 6.00 3.25
N GLN A 81 1.77 5.80 4.22
CA GLN A 81 1.92 6.33 5.58
C GLN A 81 3.18 5.78 6.27
N ALA A 82 3.47 4.49 6.12
CA ALA A 82 4.66 3.86 6.66
C ALA A 82 5.95 4.47 6.07
N ALA A 83 6.02 4.66 4.76
CA ALA A 83 7.17 5.29 4.11
C ALA A 83 7.45 6.70 4.67
N VAL A 84 6.41 7.52 4.81
CA VAL A 84 6.52 8.87 5.40
C VAL A 84 6.97 8.82 6.87
N ALA A 85 6.47 7.85 7.64
CA ALA A 85 6.86 7.69 9.04
C ALA A 85 8.34 7.28 9.18
N TYR A 86 8.83 6.39 8.31
CA TYR A 86 10.23 5.97 8.30
C TYR A 86 11.17 7.13 7.96
N GLU A 87 10.88 7.90 6.91
CA GLU A 87 11.73 9.06 6.55
C GLU A 87 11.81 10.09 7.67
N ARG A 88 10.68 10.41 8.30
CA ARG A 88 10.68 11.32 9.46
C ARG A 88 11.44 10.75 10.64
N GLY A 89 11.40 9.43 10.84
CA GLY A 89 12.18 8.73 11.86
C GLY A 89 13.67 8.86 11.61
N ASP A 90 14.10 8.60 10.36
CA ASP A 90 15.49 8.68 9.94
C ASP A 90 16.04 10.11 10.04
N GLU A 91 15.26 11.11 9.62
CA GLU A 91 15.62 12.53 9.76
C GLU A 91 15.84 12.94 11.21
N ARG A 92 14.92 12.55 12.11
CA ARG A 92 15.04 12.84 13.54
C ARG A 92 16.24 12.13 14.17
N GLY A 93 16.41 10.84 13.86
CA GLY A 93 17.55 10.08 14.37
C GLY A 93 18.89 10.66 13.92
N ALA A 94 18.99 11.10 12.65
CA ALA A 94 20.18 11.75 12.14
C ALA A 94 20.46 13.11 12.84
N GLN A 95 19.42 13.88 13.16
CA GLN A 95 19.54 15.14 13.91
C GLN A 95 20.03 14.90 15.34
N GLU A 96 19.47 13.91 16.04
CA GLU A 96 19.89 13.55 17.40
C GLU A 96 21.35 13.06 17.44
N ILE A 97 21.74 12.21 16.49
CA ILE A 97 23.13 11.75 16.36
C ILE A 97 24.07 12.93 16.08
N ARG A 98 23.67 13.85 15.20
CA ARG A 98 24.47 15.05 14.89
C ARG A 98 24.63 15.95 16.12
N ALA A 99 23.55 16.23 16.84
CA ALA A 99 23.58 17.04 18.06
C ALA A 99 24.44 16.39 19.16
N ALA A 100 24.34 15.07 19.33
CA ALA A 100 25.19 14.33 20.26
C ALA A 100 26.67 14.37 19.85
N ALA A 101 26.97 14.25 18.55
CA ALA A 101 28.33 14.35 18.03
C ALA A 101 28.92 15.77 18.22
N GLU A 102 28.12 16.82 18.01
CA GLU A 102 28.51 18.21 18.26
C GLU A 102 28.83 18.45 19.75
N ALA A 103 27.98 17.95 20.66
CA ALA A 103 28.21 18.05 22.10
C ALA A 103 29.47 17.30 22.56
N LEU A 104 29.82 16.18 21.92
CA LEU A 104 31.05 15.44 22.19
C LEU A 104 32.30 16.11 21.56
N ALA A 105 32.11 16.87 20.49
CA ALA A 105 33.17 17.60 19.80
C ALA A 105 33.52 18.94 20.47
N GLU A 106 32.86 19.32 21.57
CA GLU A 106 33.29 20.37 22.50
C GLU A 106 34.14 19.80 23.68
N PRO A 107 35.48 19.63 23.53
CA PRO A 107 36.36 19.49 24.68
C PRO A 107 37.07 20.83 25.00
N GLY A 108 36.73 21.43 26.16
CA GLY A 108 37.66 22.24 26.95
C GLY A 108 37.82 23.73 26.63
N ALA A 109 36.82 24.56 26.96
CA ALA A 109 37.07 25.96 27.26
C ALA A 109 37.41 26.12 28.76
N ALA A 110 38.68 26.41 29.02
CA ALA A 110 39.28 26.80 30.31
C ALA A 110 39.47 25.70 31.39
N ARG A 111 40.57 24.97 31.27
CA ARG A 111 41.43 24.73 32.45
C ARG A 111 42.33 25.97 32.61
N PRO A 112 42.20 26.79 33.66
CA PRO A 112 43.24 27.75 33.98
C PRO A 112 44.48 26.96 34.41
N GLU A 113 45.58 27.13 33.67
CA GLU A 113 46.90 26.73 34.14
C GLU A 113 47.22 27.50 35.41
N THR A 114 47.57 26.74 36.44
CA THR A 114 48.21 27.20 37.66
C THR A 114 49.63 27.64 37.35
N ASP A 115 49.95 28.92 37.53
CA ASP A 115 51.21 29.41 38.09
C ASP A 115 51.04 30.83 38.65
#